data_AF-A0A956M729-F1
#
_entry.id   AF-A0A956M729-F1
#
_cell.length_a   1.000
_cell.length_b   1.000
_cell.length_c   1.000
_cell.angle_alpha   90.00
_cell.angle_beta   90.00
_cell.angle_gamma   90.00
#
_symmetry.space_group_name_H-M   'P 1'
#
loop_
_entity.id
_entity.type
_entity.pdbx_description
1 polymer ?
#
loop_
_entity_poly.entity_id
_entity_poly.type
_entity_poly.pdbx_seq_one_letter_code
_entity_poly.pdbx_strand_id
1 'polypeptide(L)'
;MKNLPAKQLKKASIILLLFFSQFTDLLQASPIVFPVGKDRDMEKASVQMFQNAIEMYKEKEFWKASRELIVILDFYSEFSKIDGVVFYIGECLYNMKMYKSAERLYQYLLENYKDSDYVAGAYLGLQKIQYSTGNYEQCIQFYNRLSEKHNKSNAMAGAHYYCGMSFYHTQDFDAAINAFSMIDKKSEYFDYGLYTTALAFLKKKDMKKAVQVFRAVLSLPVVNKERQDIIRTTHLTLGYLYYELGYYQQAIKHYAKIPVHDETYPEALLASAWAFIKLNDYQQAIISLNELVKRTDDPKYNEEAHFLLGQSYSELEFFDFAIQEYNYIIKRYPDKDNIDKRIAQVTEELEKQEKLAEALRVKLMILESDLMHTIPVDDHNEIPLYLKNEQDRVEKTQDNLAQKILDERMVFDELQYDMLKLREEIYVKQNRRHWRAYSEYGKARAYFLKTIP
;
A
#
# COMPACT_ATOMS: atom_id res chain seq x y z
N MET A 1 -17.27 -65.10 18.73
CA MET A 1 -18.05 -64.83 17.50
C MET A 1 -19.53 -64.70 17.85
N LYS A 2 -20.02 -63.47 18.04
CA LYS A 2 -21.45 -63.13 18.02
C LYS A 2 -21.56 -61.61 17.85
N ASN A 3 -21.95 -61.22 16.64
CA ASN A 3 -22.63 -59.98 16.24
C ASN A 3 -22.24 -58.66 16.94
N LEU A 4 -21.24 -57.97 16.38
CA LEU A 4 -21.20 -56.50 16.38
C LEU A 4 -21.82 -56.01 15.06
N PRO A 5 -22.70 -55.00 15.07
CA PRO A 5 -23.49 -54.64 13.91
C PRO A 5 -22.61 -53.99 12.83
N ALA A 6 -22.58 -54.62 11.64
CA ALA A 6 -21.88 -54.17 10.43
C ALA A 6 -22.33 -52.79 9.87
N LYS A 7 -23.14 -52.02 10.61
CA LYS A 7 -23.54 -50.65 10.30
C LYS A 7 -22.53 -49.60 10.79
N GLN A 8 -21.71 -49.89 11.80
CA GLN A 8 -20.71 -48.94 12.33
C GLN A 8 -19.41 -48.91 11.51
N LEU A 9 -18.99 -50.04 10.97
CA LEU A 9 -17.78 -50.16 10.14
C LEU A 9 -17.86 -49.45 8.77
N LYS A 10 -19.05 -48.99 8.34
CA LYS A 10 -19.24 -48.29 7.06
C LYS A 10 -19.11 -46.76 7.14
N LYS A 11 -19.18 -46.12 8.32
CA LYS A 11 -19.06 -44.65 8.43
C LYS A 11 -17.60 -44.18 8.52
N ALA A 12 -16.76 -44.88 9.29
CA ALA A 12 -15.34 -44.55 9.44
C ALA A 12 -14.55 -44.73 8.11
N SER A 13 -14.90 -45.75 7.32
CA SER A 13 -14.25 -46.07 6.05
C SER A 13 -14.56 -45.07 4.92
N ILE A 14 -15.70 -44.36 4.97
CA ILE A 14 -16.05 -43.31 4.00
C ILE A 14 -15.24 -42.04 4.25
N ILE A 15 -14.95 -41.71 5.50
CA ILE A 15 -14.18 -40.50 5.83
C ILE A 15 -12.69 -40.73 5.52
N LEU A 16 -12.15 -41.93 5.81
CA LEU A 16 -10.83 -42.37 5.31
C LEU A 16 -10.69 -42.23 3.78
N LEU A 17 -11.73 -42.56 3.00
CA LEU A 17 -11.72 -42.39 1.53
C LEU A 17 -11.75 -40.93 1.06
N LEU A 18 -12.29 -40.00 1.86
CA LEU A 18 -12.28 -38.57 1.53
C LEU A 18 -10.90 -37.92 1.74
N PHE A 19 -10.03 -38.52 2.56
CA PHE A 19 -8.72 -38.00 2.95
C PHE A 19 -7.53 -38.49 2.10
N PHE A 20 -7.58 -39.69 1.49
CA PHE A 20 -6.37 -40.40 1.06
C PHE A 20 -5.88 -40.22 -0.39
N SER A 21 -6.48 -39.38 -1.24
CA SER A 21 -5.98 -39.26 -2.62
C SER A 21 -4.74 -38.38 -2.80
N GLN A 22 -4.21 -37.73 -1.75
CA GLN A 22 -3.06 -36.81 -1.87
C GLN A 22 -2.00 -36.82 -0.74
N PHE A 23 -2.09 -37.69 0.27
CA PHE A 23 -1.08 -37.72 1.35
C PHE A 23 -0.65 -39.15 1.64
N THR A 24 0.37 -39.64 0.92
CA THR A 24 1.01 -40.94 1.18
C THR A 24 2.17 -40.85 2.17
N ASP A 25 2.69 -39.65 2.46
CA ASP A 25 3.98 -39.52 3.14
C ASP A 25 3.85 -38.83 4.50
N LEU A 26 3.27 -39.48 5.53
CA LEU A 26 3.46 -39.06 6.94
C LEU A 26 3.00 -40.06 8.01
N LEU A 27 3.11 -41.37 7.75
CA LEU A 27 2.92 -42.44 8.75
C LEU A 27 4.18 -42.71 9.58
N GLN A 28 4.63 -41.73 10.38
CA GLN A 28 5.66 -41.95 11.42
C GLN A 28 5.31 -41.30 12.77
N ALA A 29 4.04 -41.29 13.15
CA ALA A 29 3.66 -41.10 14.55
C ALA A 29 2.92 -42.35 15.02
N SER A 30 3.45 -42.99 16.06
CA SER A 30 2.87 -44.18 16.67
C SER A 30 1.44 -43.90 17.16
N PRO A 31 0.47 -44.80 16.93
CA PRO A 31 -0.88 -44.66 17.45
C PRO A 31 -0.84 -44.68 18.98
N ILE A 32 -1.34 -43.63 19.62
CA ILE A 32 -1.56 -43.62 21.07
C ILE A 32 -2.75 -44.55 21.34
N VAL A 33 -2.48 -45.72 21.91
CA VAL A 33 -3.49 -46.72 22.24
C VAL A 33 -4.07 -46.42 23.62
N PHE A 34 -5.34 -46.01 23.69
CA PHE A 34 -6.07 -45.93 24.95
C PHE A 34 -6.89 -47.20 25.20
N PRO A 35 -6.99 -47.67 26.46
CA PRO A 35 -7.79 -48.84 26.80
C PRO A 35 -9.28 -48.56 26.53
N VAL A 36 -10.00 -49.58 26.05
CA VAL A 36 -11.45 -49.55 25.81
C VAL A 36 -12.16 -49.32 27.14
N GLY A 37 -12.38 -48.05 27.49
CA GLY A 37 -13.12 -47.61 28.66
C GLY A 37 -14.63 -47.80 28.46
N LYS A 38 -15.39 -47.79 29.56
CA LYS A 38 -16.85 -47.69 29.48
C LYS A 38 -17.22 -46.43 28.71
N ASP A 39 -18.27 -46.43 27.89
CA ASP A 39 -18.65 -45.33 26.97
C ASP A 39 -18.57 -43.92 27.61
N ARG A 40 -18.88 -43.82 28.91
CA ARG A 40 -18.79 -42.58 29.69
C ARG A 40 -17.37 -42.01 29.84
N ASP A 41 -16.35 -42.86 29.95
CA ASP A 41 -14.96 -42.43 30.10
C ASP A 41 -14.38 -42.01 28.74
N MET A 42 -14.76 -42.71 27.66
CA MET A 42 -14.41 -42.32 26.29
C MET A 42 -15.06 -40.99 25.90
N GLU A 43 -16.36 -40.80 26.19
CA GLU A 43 -17.06 -39.53 25.95
C GLU A 43 -16.36 -38.36 26.65
N LYS A 44 -16.00 -38.51 27.94
CA LYS A 44 -15.28 -37.45 28.68
C LYS A 44 -13.91 -37.14 28.07
N ALA A 45 -13.15 -38.16 27.68
CA ALA A 45 -11.86 -37.97 27.02
C ALA A 45 -12.03 -37.23 25.68
N SER A 46 -13.02 -37.63 24.87
CA SER A 46 -13.32 -36.97 23.59
C SER A 46 -13.80 -35.54 23.76
N VAL A 47 -14.56 -35.21 24.82
CA VAL A 47 -14.90 -33.81 25.14
C VAL A 47 -13.64 -32.98 25.39
N GLN A 48 -12.68 -33.49 26.17
CA GLN A 48 -11.44 -32.77 26.45
C GLN A 48 -10.60 -32.59 25.18
N MET A 49 -10.43 -33.65 24.38
CA MET A 49 -9.71 -33.57 23.11
C MET A 49 -10.37 -32.58 22.14
N PHE A 50 -11.70 -32.56 22.09
CA PHE A 50 -12.43 -31.61 21.26
C PHE A 50 -12.21 -30.16 21.71
N GLN A 51 -12.19 -29.91 23.02
CA GLN A 51 -11.90 -28.58 23.57
C GLN A 51 -10.47 -28.14 23.25
N ASN A 52 -9.49 -29.02 23.47
CA ASN A 52 -8.08 -28.77 23.14
C ASN A 52 -7.91 -28.45 21.65
N ALA A 53 -8.56 -29.22 20.77
CA ALA A 53 -8.50 -28.98 19.34
C ALA A 53 -9.10 -27.64 18.92
N ILE A 54 -10.17 -27.18 19.59
CA ILE A 54 -10.75 -25.84 19.38
C ILE A 54 -9.78 -24.74 19.83
N GLU A 55 -9.06 -24.95 20.94
CA GLU A 55 -8.03 -24.01 21.40
C GLU A 55 -6.88 -23.93 20.39
N MET A 56 -6.35 -25.07 19.93
CA MET A 56 -5.34 -25.13 18.86
C MET A 56 -5.83 -24.44 17.57
N TYR A 57 -7.10 -24.60 17.20
CA TYR A 57 -7.69 -23.89 16.06
C TYR A 57 -7.66 -22.36 16.25
N LYS A 58 -8.00 -21.86 17.45
CA LYS A 58 -7.94 -20.42 17.76
C LYS A 58 -6.51 -19.88 17.74
N GLU A 59 -5.54 -20.71 18.12
CA GLU A 59 -4.10 -20.42 18.01
C GLU A 59 -3.56 -20.53 16.57
N LYS A 60 -4.43 -20.85 15.60
CA LYS A 60 -4.11 -21.05 14.18
C LYS A 60 -3.22 -22.27 13.91
N GLU A 61 -3.15 -23.21 14.85
CA GLU A 61 -2.45 -24.49 14.70
C GLU A 61 -3.32 -25.54 13.97
N PHE A 62 -3.80 -25.19 12.78
CA PHE A 62 -4.84 -25.95 12.05
C PHE A 62 -4.47 -27.42 11.80
N TRP A 63 -3.19 -27.71 11.55
CA TRP A 63 -2.73 -29.09 11.33
C TRP A 63 -2.85 -29.95 12.60
N LYS A 64 -2.39 -29.43 13.75
CA LYS A 64 -2.47 -30.16 15.03
C LYS A 64 -3.92 -30.35 15.46
N ALA A 65 -4.74 -29.29 15.35
CA ALA A 65 -6.17 -29.32 15.62
C ALA A 65 -6.87 -30.39 14.77
N SER A 66 -6.66 -30.39 13.44
CA SER A 66 -7.28 -31.38 12.56
C SER A 66 -6.87 -32.81 12.89
N ARG A 67 -5.60 -33.06 13.24
CA ARG A 67 -5.13 -34.38 13.65
C ARG A 67 -5.83 -34.87 14.91
N GLU A 68 -5.97 -34.02 15.93
CA GLU A 68 -6.64 -34.38 17.19
C GLU A 68 -8.14 -34.67 16.97
N LEU A 69 -8.80 -33.90 16.09
CA LEU A 69 -10.19 -34.13 15.70
C LEU A 69 -10.40 -35.43 14.93
N ILE A 70 -9.47 -35.79 14.03
CA ILE A 70 -9.51 -37.06 13.29
C ILE A 70 -9.39 -38.25 14.24
N VAL A 71 -8.56 -38.15 15.28
CA VAL A 71 -8.46 -39.20 16.31
C VAL A 71 -9.81 -39.43 17.01
N ILE A 72 -10.56 -38.37 17.33
CA ILE A 72 -11.90 -38.53 17.92
C ILE A 72 -12.82 -39.31 16.97
N LEU A 73 -12.79 -38.97 15.68
CA LEU A 73 -13.62 -39.61 14.66
C LEU A 73 -13.28 -41.10 14.46
N ASP A 74 -11.98 -41.44 14.46
CA ASP A 74 -11.49 -42.81 14.23
C ASP A 74 -11.73 -43.73 15.42
N PHE A 75 -11.52 -43.24 16.65
CA PHE A 75 -11.59 -44.06 17.85
C PHE A 75 -12.95 -44.02 18.55
N TYR A 76 -13.74 -42.95 18.39
CA TYR A 76 -15.04 -42.82 19.04
C TYR A 76 -16.09 -42.13 18.17
N SER A 77 -16.50 -42.80 17.09
CA SER A 77 -17.50 -42.30 16.13
C SER A 77 -18.92 -42.07 16.71
N GLU A 78 -19.18 -42.53 17.94
CA GLU A 78 -20.45 -42.29 18.67
C GLU A 78 -20.42 -41.02 19.53
N PHE A 79 -19.32 -40.27 19.51
CA PHE A 79 -19.15 -39.04 20.27
C PHE A 79 -20.33 -38.09 20.11
N SER A 80 -20.84 -37.57 21.23
CA SER A 80 -22.06 -36.76 21.22
C SER A 80 -21.97 -35.47 20.39
N LYS A 81 -20.76 -34.97 20.12
CA LYS A 81 -20.49 -33.74 19.35
C LYS A 81 -19.77 -34.01 18.02
N ILE A 82 -20.05 -35.16 17.40
CA ILE A 82 -19.40 -35.56 16.15
C ILE A 82 -19.67 -34.59 14.99
N ASP A 83 -20.82 -33.92 15.01
CA ASP A 83 -21.18 -32.84 14.10
C ASP A 83 -20.22 -31.64 14.23
N GLY A 84 -19.89 -31.24 15.46
CA GLY A 84 -18.88 -30.24 15.75
C GLY A 84 -17.48 -30.66 15.34
N VAL A 85 -17.11 -31.93 15.56
CA VAL A 85 -15.83 -32.48 15.09
C VAL A 85 -15.72 -32.36 13.57
N VAL A 86 -16.73 -32.80 12.83
CA VAL A 86 -16.78 -32.68 11.35
C VAL A 86 -16.66 -31.22 10.91
N PHE A 87 -17.39 -30.31 11.56
CA PHE A 87 -17.35 -28.89 11.26
C PHE A 87 -15.94 -28.30 11.43
N TYR A 88 -15.31 -28.53 12.59
CA TYR A 88 -13.98 -27.96 12.87
C TYR A 88 -12.86 -28.57 12.02
N ILE A 89 -12.98 -29.85 11.62
CA ILE A 89 -12.07 -30.41 10.60
C ILE A 89 -12.25 -29.66 9.28
N GLY A 90 -13.49 -29.40 8.86
CA GLY A 90 -13.79 -28.57 7.68
C GLY A 90 -13.15 -27.17 7.76
N GLU A 91 -13.28 -26.50 8.91
CA GLU A 91 -12.68 -25.18 9.15
C GLU A 91 -11.13 -25.23 9.13
N CYS A 92 -10.51 -26.26 9.71
CA CYS A 92 -9.06 -26.45 9.62
C CYS A 92 -8.61 -26.64 8.17
N LEU A 93 -9.29 -27.52 7.41
CA LEU A 93 -8.98 -27.78 6.00
C LEU A 93 -9.15 -26.52 5.13
N TYR A 94 -10.19 -25.72 5.40
CA TYR A 94 -10.39 -24.44 4.72
C TYR A 94 -9.21 -23.48 4.96
N ASN A 95 -8.78 -23.32 6.21
CA ASN A 95 -7.64 -22.46 6.55
C ASN A 95 -6.31 -22.98 5.97
N MET A 96 -6.18 -24.30 5.79
CA MET A 96 -5.06 -24.93 5.06
C MET A 96 -5.21 -24.88 3.53
N LYS A 97 -6.23 -24.18 3.00
CA LYS A 97 -6.55 -24.04 1.56
C LYS A 97 -6.90 -25.35 0.86
N MET A 98 -7.24 -26.40 1.61
CA MET A 98 -7.69 -27.69 1.10
C MET A 98 -9.20 -27.66 0.79
N TYR A 99 -9.60 -26.76 -0.10
CA TYR A 99 -11.01 -26.40 -0.32
C TYR A 99 -11.91 -27.57 -0.71
N LYS A 100 -11.45 -28.47 -1.59
CA LYS A 100 -12.23 -29.65 -2.01
C LYS A 100 -12.56 -30.58 -0.85
N SER A 101 -11.60 -30.79 0.06
CA SER A 101 -11.79 -31.65 1.23
C SER A 101 -12.68 -30.97 2.27
N ALA A 102 -12.51 -29.67 2.49
CA ALA A 102 -13.37 -28.88 3.37
C ALA A 102 -14.83 -28.87 2.87
N GLU A 103 -15.04 -28.66 1.57
CA GLU A 103 -16.36 -28.67 0.92
C GLU A 103 -17.09 -30.01 1.16
N ARG A 104 -16.39 -31.13 0.98
CA ARG A 104 -16.95 -32.47 1.23
C ARG A 104 -17.43 -32.63 2.68
N LEU A 105 -16.67 -32.12 3.66
CA LEU A 105 -17.06 -32.22 5.06
C LEU A 105 -18.25 -31.31 5.40
N TYR A 106 -18.31 -30.10 4.85
CA TYR A 106 -19.47 -29.24 5.02
C TYR A 106 -20.72 -29.84 4.39
N GLN A 107 -20.61 -30.39 3.16
CA GLN A 107 -21.73 -31.09 2.51
C GLN A 107 -22.17 -32.31 3.32
N TYR A 108 -21.21 -33.11 3.81
CA TYR A 108 -21.49 -34.24 4.69
C TYR A 108 -22.23 -33.81 5.96
N LEU A 109 -21.86 -32.68 6.55
CA LEU A 109 -22.55 -32.12 7.72
C LEU A 109 -24.00 -31.77 7.39
N LEU A 110 -24.21 -31.04 6.29
CA LEU A 110 -25.54 -30.61 5.85
C LEU A 110 -26.46 -31.78 5.48
N GLU A 111 -25.91 -32.90 5.01
CA GLU A 111 -26.67 -34.10 4.64
C GLU A 111 -27.05 -34.94 5.86
N ASN A 112 -26.12 -35.11 6.81
CA ASN A 112 -26.24 -36.10 7.89
C ASN A 112 -26.64 -35.49 9.25
N TYR A 113 -26.43 -34.19 9.46
CA TYR A 113 -26.67 -33.50 10.73
C TYR A 113 -27.52 -32.23 10.52
N LYS A 114 -28.72 -32.41 9.95
CA LYS A 114 -29.62 -31.31 9.53
C LYS A 114 -30.11 -30.40 10.66
N ASP A 115 -30.13 -30.91 11.89
CA ASP A 115 -30.58 -30.17 13.08
C ASP A 115 -29.40 -29.65 13.93
N SER A 116 -28.16 -29.77 13.43
CA SER A 116 -26.96 -29.34 14.15
C SER A 116 -26.86 -27.81 14.21
N ASP A 117 -26.37 -27.29 15.33
CA ASP A 117 -26.01 -25.87 15.49
C ASP A 117 -24.95 -25.41 14.48
N TYR A 118 -24.17 -26.36 13.91
CA TYR A 118 -23.13 -26.10 12.93
C TYR A 118 -23.63 -26.02 11.48
N VAL A 119 -24.92 -26.29 11.21
CA VAL A 119 -25.48 -26.19 9.85
C VAL A 119 -25.29 -24.81 9.24
N ALA A 120 -25.56 -23.77 10.03
CA ALA A 120 -25.37 -22.40 9.58
C ALA A 120 -23.89 -22.07 9.33
N GLY A 121 -22.99 -22.59 10.17
CA GLY A 121 -21.56 -22.49 9.99
C GLY A 121 -21.07 -23.21 8.74
N ALA A 122 -21.58 -24.40 8.44
CA ALA A 122 -21.22 -25.18 7.26
C ALA A 122 -21.64 -24.48 5.95
N TYR A 123 -22.83 -23.87 5.91
CA TYR A 123 -23.22 -23.02 4.78
C TYR A 123 -22.31 -21.80 4.61
N LEU A 124 -21.89 -21.16 5.71
CA LEU A 124 -20.91 -20.08 5.65
C LEU A 124 -19.54 -20.60 5.16
N GLY A 125 -19.11 -21.77 5.61
CA GLY A 125 -17.89 -22.43 5.13
C GLY A 125 -17.92 -22.71 3.62
N LEU A 126 -19.05 -23.17 3.09
CA LEU A 126 -19.25 -23.32 1.65
C LEU A 126 -19.24 -21.98 0.91
N GLN A 127 -19.87 -20.93 1.45
CA GLN A 127 -19.79 -19.59 0.86
C GLN A 127 -18.35 -19.07 0.80
N LYS A 128 -17.59 -19.21 1.89
CA LYS A 128 -16.16 -18.86 1.98
C LYS A 128 -15.35 -19.58 0.89
N ILE A 129 -15.58 -20.87 0.70
CA ILE A 129 -14.93 -21.68 -0.34
C ILE A 129 -15.29 -21.16 -1.72
N GLN A 130 -16.58 -21.05 -2.04
CA GLN A 130 -17.03 -20.64 -3.38
C GLN A 130 -16.56 -19.22 -3.73
N TYR A 131 -16.56 -18.31 -2.75
CA TYR A 131 -15.97 -16.99 -2.90
C TYR A 131 -14.46 -17.07 -3.21
N SER A 132 -13.72 -17.89 -2.45
CA SER A 132 -12.26 -18.05 -2.63
C SER A 132 -11.89 -18.71 -3.95
N THR A 133 -12.78 -19.51 -4.54
CA THR A 133 -12.59 -20.13 -5.86
C THR A 133 -13.17 -19.31 -7.00
N GLY A 134 -13.73 -18.11 -6.72
CA GLY A 134 -14.29 -17.20 -7.72
C GLY A 134 -15.70 -17.58 -8.23
N ASN A 135 -16.34 -18.58 -7.64
CA ASN A 135 -17.69 -19.03 -8.01
C ASN A 135 -18.77 -18.19 -7.30
N TYR A 136 -18.86 -16.91 -7.66
CA TYR A 136 -19.72 -15.93 -6.99
C TYR A 136 -21.21 -16.29 -7.03
N GLU A 137 -21.70 -16.86 -8.13
CA GLU A 137 -23.11 -17.30 -8.25
C GLU A 137 -23.46 -18.42 -7.25
N GLN A 138 -22.57 -19.41 -7.09
CA GLN A 138 -22.78 -20.50 -6.13
C GLN A 138 -22.71 -19.99 -4.69
N CYS A 139 -21.83 -19.02 -4.41
CA CYS A 139 -21.78 -18.33 -3.13
C CYS A 139 -23.16 -17.72 -2.77
N ILE A 140 -23.77 -16.99 -3.71
CA ILE A 140 -25.10 -16.39 -3.52
C ILE A 140 -26.19 -17.46 -3.33
N GLN A 141 -26.10 -18.59 -4.02
CA GLN A 141 -27.05 -19.70 -3.82
C GLN A 141 -26.97 -20.27 -2.40
N PHE A 142 -25.76 -20.48 -1.86
CA PHE A 142 -25.60 -20.94 -0.47
C PHE A 142 -26.06 -19.90 0.55
N TYR A 143 -25.86 -18.61 0.27
CA TYR A 143 -26.42 -17.52 1.07
C TYR A 143 -27.95 -17.56 1.13
N ASN A 144 -28.63 -17.76 0.00
CA ASN A 144 -30.09 -17.84 -0.04
C ASN A 144 -30.61 -19.03 0.78
N ARG A 145 -29.98 -20.20 0.63
CA ARG A 145 -30.33 -21.40 1.42
C ARG A 145 -30.14 -21.19 2.92
N LEU A 146 -29.07 -20.51 3.32
CA LEU A 146 -28.82 -20.17 4.72
C LEU A 146 -29.87 -19.18 5.25
N SER A 147 -30.20 -18.16 4.45
CA SER A 147 -31.15 -17.10 4.82
C SER A 147 -32.58 -17.60 4.97
N GLU A 148 -33.00 -18.61 4.20
CA GLU A 148 -34.34 -19.20 4.31
C GLU A 148 -34.55 -19.98 5.61
N LYS A 149 -33.50 -20.65 6.12
CA LYS A 149 -33.63 -21.61 7.22
C LYS A 149 -33.01 -21.16 8.55
N HIS A 150 -31.99 -20.31 8.51
CA HIS A 150 -31.18 -19.94 9.69
C HIS A 150 -30.86 -18.44 9.75
N ASN A 151 -31.80 -17.58 9.38
CA ASN A 151 -31.65 -16.11 9.34
C ASN A 151 -31.28 -15.42 10.66
N LYS A 152 -31.36 -16.11 11.81
CA LYS A 152 -30.97 -15.58 13.13
C LYS A 152 -29.65 -16.14 13.65
N SER A 153 -28.94 -16.94 12.85
CA SER A 153 -27.66 -17.52 13.26
C SER A 153 -26.55 -16.47 13.31
N ASN A 154 -25.57 -16.66 14.20
CA ASN A 154 -24.33 -15.87 14.25
C ASN A 154 -23.54 -15.94 12.92
N ALA A 155 -23.74 -16.99 12.11
CA ALA A 155 -23.12 -17.12 10.79
C ALA A 155 -23.64 -16.11 9.75
N MET A 156 -24.80 -15.48 10.00
CA MET A 156 -25.42 -14.57 9.04
C MET A 156 -24.58 -13.33 8.76
N ALA A 157 -23.86 -12.80 9.75
CA ALA A 157 -23.03 -11.62 9.54
C ALA A 157 -21.89 -11.89 8.54
N GLY A 158 -21.24 -13.05 8.65
CA GLY A 158 -20.26 -13.51 7.65
C GLY A 158 -20.91 -13.81 6.30
N ALA A 159 -22.09 -14.41 6.30
CA ALA A 159 -22.81 -14.74 5.06
C ALA A 159 -23.20 -13.48 4.27
N HIS A 160 -23.73 -12.46 4.95
CA HIS A 160 -23.98 -11.14 4.37
C HIS A 160 -22.72 -10.53 3.77
N TYR A 161 -21.58 -10.67 4.44
CA TYR A 161 -20.29 -10.18 3.93
C TYR A 161 -19.86 -10.90 2.65
N TYR A 162 -19.80 -12.24 2.63
CA TYR A 162 -19.39 -12.98 1.43
C TYR A 162 -20.39 -12.85 0.27
N CYS A 163 -21.68 -12.75 0.58
CA CYS A 163 -22.71 -12.45 -0.42
C CYS A 163 -22.53 -11.04 -1.00
N GLY A 164 -22.33 -10.03 -0.14
CA GLY A 164 -22.05 -8.66 -0.58
C GLY A 164 -20.77 -8.54 -1.41
N MET A 165 -19.70 -9.23 -1.01
CA MET A 165 -18.46 -9.31 -1.80
C MET A 165 -18.68 -10.01 -3.14
N SER A 166 -19.51 -11.06 -3.18
CA SER A 166 -19.85 -11.76 -4.42
C SER A 166 -20.61 -10.83 -5.38
N PHE A 167 -21.59 -10.08 -4.87
CA PHE A 167 -22.30 -9.06 -5.66
C PHE A 167 -21.36 -7.94 -6.13
N TYR A 168 -20.40 -7.52 -5.31
CA TYR A 168 -19.40 -6.53 -5.68
C TYR A 168 -18.57 -6.98 -6.89
N HIS A 169 -18.11 -8.24 -6.90
CA HIS A 169 -17.34 -8.80 -8.04
C HIS A 169 -18.19 -9.02 -9.28
N THR A 170 -19.47 -9.36 -9.12
CA THR A 170 -20.42 -9.42 -10.26
C THR A 170 -20.94 -8.04 -10.68
N GLN A 171 -20.40 -6.96 -10.11
CA GLN A 171 -20.74 -5.56 -10.39
C GLN A 171 -22.17 -5.13 -10.03
N ASP A 172 -22.90 -5.96 -9.27
CA ASP A 172 -24.19 -5.56 -8.68
C ASP A 172 -23.94 -4.80 -7.37
N PHE A 173 -23.51 -3.55 -7.52
CA PHE A 173 -23.11 -2.73 -6.38
C PHE A 173 -24.29 -2.39 -5.46
N ASP A 174 -25.53 -2.34 -5.96
CA ASP A 174 -26.70 -2.07 -5.13
C ASP A 174 -27.04 -3.27 -4.24
N ALA A 175 -27.03 -4.48 -4.79
CA ALA A 175 -27.18 -5.69 -4.00
C ALA A 175 -26.04 -5.85 -2.98
N ALA A 176 -24.80 -5.51 -3.36
CA ALA A 176 -23.66 -5.53 -2.46
C ALA A 176 -23.84 -4.59 -1.25
N ILE A 177 -24.21 -3.33 -1.49
CA ILE A 177 -24.45 -2.33 -0.44
C ILE A 177 -25.58 -2.79 0.49
N ASN A 178 -26.67 -3.33 -0.07
CA ASN A 178 -27.78 -3.86 0.74
C ASN A 178 -27.32 -5.03 1.61
N ALA A 179 -26.56 -5.98 1.07
CA ALA A 179 -26.02 -7.10 1.84
C ALA A 179 -25.09 -6.63 2.97
N PHE A 180 -24.17 -5.69 2.70
CA PHE A 180 -23.29 -5.15 3.73
C PHE A 180 -24.05 -4.39 4.83
N SER A 181 -25.15 -3.71 4.50
CA SER A 181 -25.97 -2.98 5.48
C SER A 181 -26.65 -3.88 6.51
N MET A 182 -26.80 -5.18 6.20
CA MET A 182 -27.40 -6.19 7.08
C MET A 182 -26.40 -6.78 8.09
N ILE A 183 -25.11 -6.43 8.00
CA ILE A 183 -24.08 -6.93 8.92
C ILE A 183 -24.24 -6.24 10.29
N ASP A 184 -24.37 -7.04 11.35
CA ASP A 184 -24.45 -6.53 12.72
C ASP A 184 -23.17 -5.76 13.10
N LYS A 185 -23.32 -4.60 13.75
CA LYS A 185 -22.21 -3.71 14.16
C LYS A 185 -21.19 -4.34 15.11
N LYS A 186 -21.59 -5.39 15.84
CA LYS A 186 -20.72 -6.14 16.76
C LYS A 186 -19.94 -7.25 16.05
N SER A 187 -20.29 -7.56 14.81
CA SER A 187 -19.61 -8.58 14.01
C SER A 187 -18.20 -8.15 13.62
N GLU A 188 -17.28 -9.10 13.57
CA GLU A 188 -15.93 -8.91 13.00
C GLU A 188 -15.96 -8.49 11.52
N TYR A 189 -17.05 -8.82 10.80
CA TYR A 189 -17.22 -8.48 9.39
C TYR A 189 -17.75 -7.06 9.16
N PHE A 190 -18.20 -6.36 10.19
CA PHE A 190 -18.86 -5.07 10.05
C PHE A 190 -17.95 -4.01 9.42
N ASP A 191 -16.72 -3.91 9.93
CA ASP A 191 -15.77 -2.90 9.50
C ASP A 191 -15.35 -3.12 8.04
N TYR A 192 -15.12 -4.38 7.67
CA TYR A 192 -14.82 -4.78 6.29
C TYR A 192 -16.00 -4.50 5.36
N GLY A 193 -17.22 -4.86 5.77
CA GLY A 193 -18.43 -4.57 5.00
C GLY A 193 -18.67 -3.07 4.80
N LEU A 194 -18.42 -2.25 5.83
CA LEU A 194 -18.55 -0.80 5.75
C LEU A 194 -17.48 -0.19 4.83
N TYR A 195 -16.24 -0.66 4.92
CA TYR A 195 -15.15 -0.25 4.02
C TYR A 195 -15.48 -0.61 2.56
N THR A 196 -15.91 -1.85 2.29
CA THR A 196 -16.29 -2.27 0.93
C THR A 196 -17.52 -1.53 0.42
N THR A 197 -18.46 -1.17 1.29
CA THR A 197 -19.60 -0.31 0.92
C THR A 197 -19.13 1.04 0.34
N ALA A 198 -18.10 1.65 0.93
CA ALA A 198 -17.51 2.87 0.39
C ALA A 198 -16.86 2.64 -0.98
N LEU A 199 -16.14 1.51 -1.16
CA LEU A 199 -15.59 1.12 -2.47
C LEU A 199 -16.68 0.88 -3.53
N ALA A 200 -17.80 0.26 -3.15
CA ALA A 200 -18.94 0.05 -4.04
C ALA A 200 -19.52 1.40 -4.52
N PHE A 201 -19.64 2.39 -3.63
CA PHE A 201 -20.03 3.74 -4.04
C PHE A 201 -19.02 4.41 -4.98
N LEU A 202 -17.72 4.19 -4.80
CA LEU A 202 -16.70 4.67 -5.76
C LEU A 202 -16.88 4.02 -7.13
N LYS A 203 -17.12 2.71 -7.21
CA LYS A 203 -17.39 2.01 -8.47
C LYS A 203 -18.67 2.50 -9.15
N LYS A 204 -19.69 2.84 -8.36
CA LYS A 204 -20.91 3.53 -8.82
C LYS A 204 -20.69 5.01 -9.21
N LYS A 205 -19.47 5.54 -9.04
CA LYS A 205 -19.12 6.96 -9.25
C LYS A 205 -19.85 7.94 -8.31
N ASP A 206 -20.47 7.45 -7.23
CA ASP A 206 -21.09 8.28 -6.21
C ASP A 206 -20.05 8.67 -5.15
N MET A 207 -19.18 9.61 -5.53
CA MET A 207 -18.06 10.07 -4.71
C MET A 207 -18.52 10.69 -3.38
N LYS A 208 -19.66 11.37 -3.37
CA LYS A 208 -20.20 12.03 -2.16
C LYS A 208 -20.53 10.99 -1.10
N LYS A 209 -21.27 9.95 -1.47
CA LYS A 209 -21.59 8.86 -0.54
C LYS A 209 -20.36 8.05 -0.14
N ALA A 210 -19.45 7.77 -1.07
CA ALA A 210 -18.21 7.06 -0.76
C ALA A 210 -17.40 7.77 0.35
N VAL A 211 -17.17 9.08 0.21
CA VAL A 211 -16.46 9.88 1.24
C VAL A 211 -17.22 9.90 2.56
N GLN A 212 -18.56 9.99 2.53
CA GLN A 212 -19.38 9.94 3.74
C GLN A 212 -19.22 8.60 4.48
N VAL A 213 -19.23 7.48 3.76
CA VAL A 213 -19.06 6.14 4.35
C VAL A 213 -17.63 5.95 4.87
N PHE A 214 -16.60 6.37 4.13
CA PHE A 214 -15.22 6.32 4.64
C PHE A 214 -15.04 7.15 5.92
N ARG A 215 -15.68 8.32 6.01
CA ARG A 215 -15.67 9.11 7.27
C ARG A 215 -16.34 8.38 8.42
N ALA A 216 -17.40 7.61 8.15
CA ALA A 216 -18.01 6.76 9.16
C ALA A 216 -17.06 5.66 9.64
N VAL A 217 -16.28 5.04 8.74
CA VAL A 217 -15.21 4.09 9.11
C VAL A 217 -14.16 4.76 10.00
N LEU A 218 -13.70 5.97 9.64
CA LEU A 218 -12.72 6.71 10.43
C LEU A 218 -13.23 7.16 11.80
N SER A 219 -14.55 7.23 12.00
CA SER A 219 -15.15 7.58 13.29
C SER A 219 -15.28 6.39 14.26
N LEU A 220 -14.99 5.17 13.80
CA LEU A 220 -15.12 3.98 14.64
C LEU A 220 -14.05 3.97 15.75
N PRO A 221 -14.42 3.61 17.00
CA PRO A 221 -13.44 3.46 18.06
C PRO A 221 -12.52 2.28 17.78
N VAL A 222 -11.21 2.47 17.95
CA VAL A 222 -10.20 1.42 17.78
C VAL A 222 -10.33 0.44 18.95
N VAL A 223 -10.90 -0.74 18.69
CA VAL A 223 -11.13 -1.78 19.71
C VAL A 223 -10.19 -2.98 19.59
N ASN A 224 -9.62 -3.21 18.41
CA ASN A 224 -8.70 -4.31 18.11
C ASN A 224 -7.74 -3.89 16.98
N LYS A 225 -6.76 -4.76 16.69
CA LYS A 225 -5.78 -4.55 15.63
C LYS A 225 -6.43 -4.51 14.24
N GLU A 226 -7.37 -5.42 13.96
CA GLU A 226 -8.04 -5.51 12.65
C GLU A 226 -8.78 -4.22 12.28
N ARG A 227 -9.54 -3.63 13.22
CA ARG A 227 -10.19 -2.34 13.00
C ARG A 227 -9.17 -1.22 12.83
N GLN A 228 -8.07 -1.25 13.58
CA GLN A 228 -6.99 -0.29 13.40
C GLN A 228 -6.41 -0.38 11.98
N ASP A 229 -6.19 -1.59 11.47
CA ASP A 229 -5.69 -1.84 10.12
C ASP A 229 -6.68 -1.26 9.08
N ILE A 230 -7.98 -1.50 9.22
CA ILE A 230 -9.02 -0.95 8.33
C ILE A 230 -9.05 0.58 8.37
N ILE A 231 -8.92 1.19 9.55
CA ILE A 231 -8.87 2.66 9.70
C ILE A 231 -7.64 3.22 8.97
N ARG A 232 -6.47 2.55 9.09
CA ARG A 232 -5.25 2.94 8.36
C ARG A 232 -5.41 2.79 6.86
N THR A 233 -5.92 1.65 6.39
CA THR A 233 -6.25 1.44 4.97
C THR A 233 -7.24 2.51 4.48
N THR A 234 -8.21 2.90 5.29
CA THR A 234 -9.16 3.96 4.95
C THR A 234 -8.50 5.32 4.80
N HIS A 235 -7.54 5.67 5.68
CA HIS A 235 -6.73 6.87 5.51
C HIS A 235 -5.96 6.84 4.19
N LEU A 236 -5.29 5.73 3.88
CA LEU A 236 -4.54 5.60 2.64
C LEU A 236 -5.45 5.74 1.40
N THR A 237 -6.59 5.04 1.39
CA THR A 237 -7.58 5.08 0.29
C THR A 237 -8.21 6.46 0.12
N LEU A 238 -8.57 7.15 1.20
CA LEU A 238 -9.04 8.54 1.12
C LEU A 238 -7.93 9.49 0.64
N GLY A 239 -6.68 9.23 1.03
CA GLY A 239 -5.52 9.95 0.52
C GLY A 239 -5.43 9.86 -1.00
N TYR A 240 -5.48 8.64 -1.55
CA TYR A 240 -5.49 8.42 -3.00
C TYR A 240 -6.70 9.04 -3.68
N LEU A 241 -7.89 8.91 -3.09
CA LEU A 241 -9.10 9.52 -3.63
C LEU A 241 -8.98 11.05 -3.70
N TYR A 242 -8.52 11.71 -2.64
CA TYR A 242 -8.32 13.15 -2.64
C TYR A 242 -7.21 13.59 -3.60
N TYR A 243 -6.17 12.78 -3.78
CA TYR A 243 -5.12 13.02 -4.76
C TYR A 243 -5.68 12.99 -6.20
N GLU A 244 -6.46 11.97 -6.55
CA GLU A 244 -7.10 11.85 -7.87
C GLU A 244 -8.09 12.99 -8.14
N LEU A 245 -8.73 13.52 -7.09
CA LEU A 245 -9.63 14.67 -7.18
C LEU A 245 -8.89 16.02 -7.24
N GLY A 246 -7.56 16.04 -7.14
CA GLY A 246 -6.74 17.25 -7.13
C GLY A 246 -6.69 17.98 -5.77
N TYR A 247 -7.31 17.43 -4.72
CA TYR A 247 -7.26 17.97 -3.37
C TYR A 247 -6.00 17.51 -2.63
N TYR A 248 -4.83 17.83 -3.18
CA TYR A 248 -3.52 17.32 -2.73
C TYR A 248 -3.22 17.61 -1.25
N GLN A 249 -3.60 18.77 -0.73
CA GLN A 249 -3.42 19.09 0.69
C GLN A 249 -4.23 18.17 1.62
N GLN A 250 -5.44 17.76 1.20
CA GLN A 250 -6.24 16.83 1.96
C GLN A 250 -5.66 15.41 1.86
N ALA A 251 -5.16 15.04 0.67
CA ALA A 251 -4.47 13.77 0.49
C ALA A 251 -3.29 13.61 1.47
N ILE A 252 -2.42 14.63 1.56
CA ILE A 252 -1.27 14.67 2.48
C ILE A 252 -1.72 14.52 3.94
N LYS A 253 -2.80 15.20 4.35
CA LYS A 253 -3.35 15.06 5.72
C LYS A 253 -3.77 13.63 6.03
N HIS A 254 -4.28 12.90 5.05
CA HIS A 254 -4.68 11.51 5.21
C HIS A 254 -3.46 10.58 5.24
N TYR A 255 -2.48 10.75 4.34
CA TYR A 255 -1.24 9.97 4.36
C TYR A 255 -0.45 10.15 5.66
N ALA A 256 -0.42 11.38 6.22
CA ALA A 256 0.24 11.67 7.49
C ALA A 256 -0.40 10.98 8.71
N LYS A 257 -1.57 10.33 8.55
CA LYS A 257 -2.21 9.53 9.62
C LYS A 257 -1.70 8.09 9.66
N ILE A 258 -0.93 7.66 8.68
CA ILE A 258 -0.31 6.33 8.67
C ILE A 258 0.88 6.33 9.65
N PRO A 259 0.90 5.44 10.67
CA PRO A 259 1.98 5.40 11.65
C PRO A 259 3.32 4.99 11.04
N VAL A 260 4.40 5.51 11.60
CA VAL A 260 5.79 5.31 11.13
C VAL A 260 6.23 3.84 11.10
N HIS A 261 5.68 3.00 11.99
CA HIS A 261 6.00 1.57 12.10
C HIS A 261 5.03 0.68 11.29
N ASP A 262 4.09 1.27 10.55
CA ASP A 262 3.15 0.50 9.74
C ASP A 262 3.81 0.01 8.44
N GLU A 263 3.40 -1.17 7.98
CA GLU A 263 3.90 -1.77 6.74
C GLU A 263 3.58 -0.91 5.51
N THR A 264 2.48 -0.16 5.53
CA THR A 264 2.07 0.76 4.46
C THR A 264 2.67 2.16 4.59
N TYR A 265 3.49 2.43 5.61
CA TYR A 265 4.13 3.75 5.78
C TYR A 265 5.03 4.16 4.60
N PRO A 266 5.87 3.27 4.02
CA PRO A 266 6.64 3.59 2.81
C PRO A 266 5.74 4.02 1.63
N GLU A 267 4.61 3.33 1.46
CA GLU A 267 3.62 3.65 0.43
C GLU A 267 2.97 5.02 0.67
N ALA A 268 2.67 5.36 1.93
CA ALA A 268 2.15 6.67 2.32
C ALA A 268 3.17 7.81 2.10
N LEU A 269 4.47 7.56 2.32
CA LEU A 269 5.55 8.52 2.04
C LEU A 269 5.66 8.80 0.55
N LEU A 270 5.67 7.76 -0.28
CA LEU A 270 5.70 7.89 -1.74
C LEU A 270 4.47 8.66 -2.26
N ALA A 271 3.28 8.30 -1.76
CA ALA A 271 2.04 8.97 -2.13
C ALA A 271 2.00 10.44 -1.67
N SER A 272 2.58 10.75 -0.50
CA SER A 272 2.75 12.12 -0.02
C SER A 272 3.71 12.91 -0.91
N ALA A 273 4.83 12.31 -1.32
CA ALA A 273 5.78 12.93 -2.22
C ALA A 273 5.14 13.30 -3.57
N TRP A 274 4.36 12.39 -4.15
CA TRP A 274 3.54 12.68 -5.33
C TRP A 274 2.61 13.88 -5.11
N ALA A 275 1.89 13.93 -3.99
CA ALA A 275 1.00 15.03 -3.66
C ALA A 275 1.75 16.37 -3.47
N PHE A 276 2.93 16.36 -2.86
CA PHE A 276 3.79 17.53 -2.73
C PHE A 276 4.31 18.03 -4.08
N ILE A 277 4.74 17.12 -4.97
CA ILE A 277 5.16 17.44 -6.34
C ILE A 277 4.00 18.12 -7.10
N LYS A 278 2.76 17.63 -6.97
CA LYS A 278 1.60 18.29 -7.60
C LYS A 278 1.30 19.68 -7.05
N LEU A 279 1.72 19.98 -5.83
CA LEU A 279 1.66 21.31 -5.24
C LEU A 279 2.89 22.18 -5.60
N ASN A 280 3.86 21.66 -6.36
CA ASN A 280 5.19 22.23 -6.57
C ASN A 280 5.94 22.51 -5.25
N ASP A 281 5.62 21.76 -4.19
CA ASP A 281 6.33 21.80 -2.91
C ASP A 281 7.46 20.76 -2.92
N TYR A 282 8.39 20.92 -3.87
CA TYR A 282 9.49 19.98 -4.13
C TYR A 282 10.38 19.74 -2.91
N GLN A 283 10.52 20.73 -2.02
CA GLN A 283 11.25 20.58 -0.76
C GLN A 283 10.61 19.53 0.15
N GLN A 284 9.28 19.54 0.32
CA GLN A 284 8.59 18.53 1.13
C GLN A 284 8.55 17.16 0.45
N ALA A 285 8.51 17.13 -0.88
CA ALA A 285 8.67 15.89 -1.64
C ALA A 285 10.03 15.24 -1.36
N ILE A 286 11.12 16.00 -1.47
CA ILE A 286 12.49 15.54 -1.16
C ILE A 286 12.59 15.01 0.27
N ILE A 287 12.03 15.71 1.26
CA ILE A 287 12.02 15.23 2.66
C ILE A 287 11.32 13.87 2.77
N SER A 288 10.14 13.73 2.16
CA SER A 288 9.35 12.49 2.20
C SER A 288 10.05 11.33 1.49
N LEU A 289 10.69 11.60 0.35
CA LEU A 289 11.40 10.61 -0.45
C LEU A 289 12.74 10.19 0.19
N ASN A 290 13.48 11.14 0.77
CA ASN A 290 14.70 10.82 1.53
C ASN A 290 14.39 9.95 2.76
N GLU A 291 13.26 10.19 3.44
CA GLU A 291 12.81 9.30 4.50
C GLU A 291 12.43 7.92 3.97
N LEU A 292 11.83 7.85 2.78
CA LEU A 292 11.45 6.58 2.13
C LEU A 292 12.67 5.72 1.79
N VAL A 293 13.66 6.27 1.07
CA VAL A 293 14.86 5.52 0.64
C VAL A 293 15.75 5.12 1.82
N LYS A 294 15.71 5.86 2.94
CA LYS A 294 16.41 5.47 4.19
C LYS A 294 15.77 4.26 4.87
N ARG A 295 14.45 4.07 4.69
CA ARG A 295 13.68 3.03 5.40
C ARG A 295 13.64 1.71 4.65
N THR A 296 13.62 1.76 3.33
CA THR A 296 13.44 0.57 2.52
C THR A 296 14.23 0.65 1.23
N ASP A 297 14.92 -0.44 0.93
CA ASP A 297 15.56 -0.68 -0.35
C ASP A 297 14.68 -1.48 -1.32
N ASP A 298 13.40 -1.71 -0.96
CA ASP A 298 12.45 -2.50 -1.75
C ASP A 298 12.33 -1.94 -3.19
N PRO A 299 12.65 -2.74 -4.22
CA PRO A 299 12.53 -2.34 -5.62
C PRO A 299 11.17 -1.75 -5.99
N LYS A 300 10.09 -2.12 -5.30
CA LYS A 300 8.75 -1.56 -5.52
C LYS A 300 8.69 -0.05 -5.36
N TYR A 301 9.47 0.51 -4.43
CA TYR A 301 9.46 1.94 -4.10
C TYR A 301 10.75 2.65 -4.52
N ASN A 302 11.88 1.95 -4.47
CA ASN A 302 13.22 2.53 -4.58
C ASN A 302 13.45 3.22 -5.94
N GLU A 303 13.11 2.55 -7.06
CA GLU A 303 13.21 3.12 -8.41
C GLU A 303 12.41 4.43 -8.54
N GLU A 304 11.13 4.38 -8.15
CA GLU A 304 10.22 5.52 -8.27
C GLU A 304 10.63 6.66 -7.33
N ALA A 305 11.11 6.33 -6.14
CA ALA A 305 11.56 7.33 -5.17
C ALA A 305 12.79 8.12 -5.67
N HIS A 306 13.81 7.42 -6.18
CA HIS A 306 15.00 8.08 -6.75
C HIS A 306 14.65 8.88 -8.02
N PHE A 307 13.71 8.39 -8.83
CA PHE A 307 13.25 9.14 -10.00
C PHE A 307 12.58 10.45 -9.59
N LEU A 308 11.70 10.41 -8.59
CA LEU A 308 11.03 11.60 -8.08
C LEU A 308 11.98 12.53 -7.32
N LEU A 309 13.03 12.01 -6.67
CA LEU A 309 14.11 12.81 -6.08
C LEU A 309 14.85 13.55 -7.18
N GLY A 310 15.31 12.85 -8.22
CA GLY A 310 15.99 13.46 -9.36
C GLY A 310 15.15 14.53 -10.04
N GLN A 311 13.84 14.28 -10.21
CA GLN A 311 12.91 15.28 -10.74
C GLN A 311 12.76 16.48 -9.79
N SER A 312 12.60 16.24 -8.49
CA SER A 312 12.42 17.31 -7.51
C SER A 312 13.67 18.17 -7.35
N TYR A 313 14.88 17.59 -7.45
CA TYR A 313 16.13 18.33 -7.46
C TYR A 313 16.30 19.12 -8.75
N SER A 314 15.97 18.54 -9.92
CA SER A 314 16.02 19.24 -11.20
C SER A 314 15.10 20.46 -11.24
N GLU A 315 13.90 20.35 -10.67
CA GLU A 315 12.93 21.45 -10.58
C GLU A 315 13.34 22.55 -9.58
N LEU A 316 14.31 22.26 -8.72
CA LEU A 316 14.94 23.23 -7.82
C LEU A 316 16.33 23.66 -8.33
N GLU A 317 16.68 23.34 -9.58
CA GLU A 317 17.96 23.65 -10.23
C GLU A 317 19.20 23.03 -9.54
N PHE A 318 19.00 22.04 -8.69
CA PHE A 318 20.06 21.25 -8.07
C PHE A 318 20.52 20.12 -9.01
N PHE A 319 21.06 20.50 -10.17
CA PHE A 319 21.36 19.57 -11.27
C PHE A 319 22.39 18.49 -10.90
N ASP A 320 23.40 18.80 -10.08
CA ASP A 320 24.37 17.81 -9.57
C ASP A 320 23.68 16.66 -8.83
N PHE A 321 22.76 16.99 -7.91
CA PHE A 321 22.00 16.00 -7.15
C PHE A 321 21.02 15.25 -8.06
N ALA A 322 20.35 15.96 -8.98
CA ALA A 322 19.46 15.33 -9.94
C ALA A 322 20.18 14.24 -10.77
N ILE A 323 21.36 14.55 -11.28
CA ILE A 323 22.20 13.61 -12.04
C ILE A 323 22.64 12.43 -11.16
N GLN A 324 23.00 12.65 -9.90
CA GLN A 324 23.35 11.57 -8.97
C GLN A 324 22.20 10.58 -8.79
N GLU A 325 20.98 11.09 -8.55
CA GLU A 325 19.79 10.26 -8.37
C GLU A 325 19.44 9.48 -9.63
N TYR A 326 19.51 10.11 -10.81
CA TYR A 326 19.25 9.41 -12.08
C TYR A 326 20.31 8.34 -12.40
N ASN A 327 21.59 8.61 -12.11
CA ASN A 327 22.68 7.64 -12.27
C ASN A 327 22.51 6.43 -11.35
N TYR A 328 21.97 6.61 -10.14
CA TYR A 328 21.65 5.50 -9.25
C TYR A 328 20.66 4.53 -9.92
N ILE A 329 19.63 5.06 -10.59
CA ILE A 329 18.63 4.25 -11.26
C ILE A 329 19.25 3.48 -12.44
N ILE A 330 20.04 4.13 -13.30
CA ILE A 330 20.70 3.47 -14.44
C ILE A 330 21.57 2.31 -13.97
N LYS A 331 22.35 2.53 -12.91
CA LYS A 331 23.26 1.52 -12.38
C LYS A 331 22.52 0.28 -11.84
N ARG A 332 21.33 0.47 -11.28
CA ARG A 332 20.58 -0.58 -10.55
C ARG A 332 19.42 -1.19 -11.36
N TYR A 333 18.93 -0.47 -12.36
CA TYR A 333 17.81 -0.83 -13.23
C TYR A 333 18.14 -0.53 -14.72
N PRO A 334 19.13 -1.21 -15.32
CA PRO A 334 19.70 -0.86 -16.62
C PRO A 334 18.77 -1.04 -17.83
N ASP A 335 17.66 -1.78 -17.69
CA ASP A 335 16.76 -2.13 -18.79
C ASP A 335 15.59 -1.12 -19.02
N LYS A 336 15.73 0.14 -18.61
CA LYS A 336 14.62 1.14 -18.66
C LYS A 336 14.90 2.35 -19.55
N ASP A 337 14.16 2.43 -20.66
CA ASP A 337 14.15 3.57 -21.59
C ASP A 337 13.60 4.87 -20.95
N ASN A 338 14.12 6.02 -21.40
CA ASN A 338 13.82 7.43 -21.04
C ASN A 338 14.60 8.08 -19.88
N ILE A 339 15.43 7.37 -19.11
CA ILE A 339 16.27 8.02 -18.09
C ILE A 339 17.46 8.76 -18.73
N ASP A 340 18.10 8.15 -19.73
CA ASP A 340 19.22 8.77 -20.46
C ASP A 340 18.84 10.10 -21.13
N LYS A 341 17.60 10.22 -21.62
CA LYS A 341 17.09 11.48 -22.19
C LYS A 341 16.92 12.56 -21.13
N ARG A 342 16.44 12.20 -19.94
CA ARG A 342 16.33 13.15 -18.81
C ARG A 342 17.70 13.60 -18.34
N ILE A 343 18.67 12.70 -18.26
CA ILE A 343 20.06 13.05 -17.96
C ILE A 343 20.60 14.00 -19.04
N ALA A 344 20.45 13.68 -20.33
CA ALA A 344 20.92 14.54 -21.41
C ALA A 344 20.31 15.95 -21.36
N GLN A 345 19.02 16.08 -21.06
CA GLN A 345 18.36 17.39 -20.88
C GLN A 345 18.93 18.16 -19.69
N VAL A 346 19.10 17.50 -18.55
CA VAL A 346 19.65 18.11 -17.33
C VAL A 346 21.11 18.51 -17.53
N THR A 347 21.91 17.69 -18.19
CA THR A 347 23.30 17.97 -18.52
C THR A 347 23.44 19.14 -19.49
N GLU A 348 22.58 19.22 -20.52
CA GLU A 348 22.58 20.35 -21.46
C GLU A 348 22.29 21.68 -20.75
N GLU A 349 21.34 21.68 -19.81
CA GLU A 349 20.97 22.89 -19.06
C GLU A 349 22.08 23.30 -18.08
N LEU A 350 22.73 22.33 -17.42
CA LEU A 350 23.92 22.57 -16.61
C LEU A 350 25.06 23.18 -17.44
N GLU A 351 25.36 22.62 -18.62
CA GLU A 351 26.39 23.16 -19.51
C GLU A 351 26.09 24.59 -19.98
N LYS A 352 24.81 24.94 -20.19
CA LYS A 352 24.42 26.32 -20.54
C LYS A 352 24.73 27.28 -19.39
N GLN A 353 24.37 26.90 -18.16
CA GLN A 353 24.65 27.72 -16.99
C GLN A 353 26.17 27.88 -16.76
N GLU A 354 26.95 26.81 -16.93
CA GLU A 354 28.42 26.88 -16.85
C GLU A 354 29.04 27.78 -17.93
N LYS A 355 28.58 27.67 -19.19
CA LYS A 355 29.06 28.53 -20.28
C LYS A 355 28.72 30.01 -20.05
N LEU A 356 27.54 30.29 -19.50
CA LEU A 356 27.12 31.66 -19.17
C LEU A 356 27.99 32.24 -18.05
N ALA A 357 28.27 31.45 -17.01
CA ALA A 357 29.16 31.85 -15.92
C ALA A 357 30.59 32.14 -16.42
N GLU A 358 31.14 31.30 -17.30
CA GLU A 358 32.46 31.52 -17.87
C GLU A 358 32.50 32.72 -18.83
N ALA A 359 31.45 32.93 -19.63
CA ALA A 359 31.35 34.11 -20.50
C ALA A 359 31.32 35.42 -19.70
N LEU A 360 30.57 35.46 -18.59
CA LEU A 360 30.55 36.61 -17.68
C LEU A 360 31.92 36.84 -17.03
N ARG A 361 32.60 35.77 -16.62
CA ARG A 361 33.95 35.85 -16.07
C ARG A 361 34.94 36.47 -17.05
N VAL A 362 34.93 36.03 -18.31
CA VAL A 362 35.81 36.58 -19.36
C VAL A 362 35.48 38.05 -19.63
N LYS A 363 34.19 38.39 -19.69
CA LYS A 363 33.74 39.78 -19.89
C LYS A 363 34.20 40.69 -18.75
N LEU A 364 34.12 40.22 -17.51
CA LEU A 364 34.65 40.94 -16.35
C LEU A 364 36.15 41.14 -16.42
N MET A 365 36.89 40.10 -16.79
CA MET A 365 38.34 40.19 -16.95
C MET A 365 38.73 41.21 -18.02
N ILE A 366 38.00 41.29 -19.13
CA ILE A 366 38.20 42.30 -20.18
C ILE A 366 37.90 43.70 -19.64
N LEU A 367 36.75 43.89 -19.00
CA LEU A 367 36.37 45.20 -18.47
C LEU A 367 37.36 45.68 -17.38
N GLU A 368 37.80 44.81 -16.47
CA GLU A 368 38.82 45.11 -15.47
C GLU A 368 40.17 45.46 -16.12
N SER A 369 40.56 44.76 -17.19
CA SER A 369 41.77 45.07 -17.96
C SER A 369 41.67 46.43 -18.67
N ASP A 370 40.53 46.72 -19.31
CA ASP A 370 40.28 47.98 -20.00
C ASP A 370 40.32 49.15 -19.01
N LEU A 371 39.74 49.00 -17.81
CA LEU A 371 39.84 49.97 -16.73
C LEU A 371 41.31 50.21 -16.32
N MET A 372 42.09 49.16 -16.14
CA MET A 372 43.51 49.25 -15.77
C MET A 372 44.39 49.91 -16.84
N HIS A 373 43.99 49.87 -18.12
CA HIS A 373 44.71 50.51 -19.23
C HIS A 373 44.26 51.94 -19.51
N THR A 374 43.22 52.43 -18.84
CA THR A 374 42.86 53.85 -18.92
C THR A 374 43.93 54.71 -18.22
N ILE A 375 44.42 55.74 -18.92
CA ILE A 375 45.47 56.62 -18.39
C ILE A 375 44.83 57.51 -17.30
N PRO A 376 45.31 57.50 -16.05
CA PRO A 376 44.86 58.47 -15.05
C PRO A 376 45.28 59.87 -15.52
N VAL A 377 44.33 60.77 -15.68
CA VAL A 377 44.60 62.14 -16.11
C VAL A 377 44.96 62.97 -14.87
N ASP A 378 46.23 63.31 -14.73
CA ASP A 378 46.72 64.15 -13.62
C ASP A 378 46.52 65.63 -13.98
N ASP A 379 45.88 66.38 -13.07
CA ASP A 379 45.49 67.77 -13.28
C ASP A 379 46.70 68.69 -13.09
N HIS A 380 47.37 69.03 -14.19
CA HIS A 380 48.45 70.01 -14.21
C HIS A 380 48.09 71.19 -15.12
N ASN A 381 48.12 72.38 -14.52
CA ASN A 381 47.58 73.65 -15.01
C ASN A 381 47.82 73.97 -16.50
N GLU A 382 46.77 74.55 -17.09
CA GLU A 382 46.63 75.09 -18.46
C GLU A 382 46.66 74.08 -19.62
N ILE A 383 45.73 73.12 -19.57
CA ILE A 383 45.41 72.23 -20.68
C ILE A 383 44.49 72.96 -21.70
N PRO A 384 44.82 72.97 -23.02
CA PRO A 384 43.95 73.52 -24.06
C PRO A 384 42.53 72.94 -24.06
N LEU A 385 41.51 73.75 -24.42
CA LEU A 385 40.09 73.36 -24.35
C LEU A 385 39.74 72.05 -25.08
N TYR A 386 40.44 71.74 -26.18
CA TYR A 386 40.24 70.47 -26.90
C TYR A 386 40.75 69.25 -26.12
N LEU A 387 41.83 69.40 -25.35
CA LEU A 387 42.33 68.37 -24.45
C LEU A 387 41.49 68.28 -23.17
N LYS A 388 40.89 69.39 -22.71
CA LYS A 388 39.92 69.38 -21.59
C LYS A 388 38.63 68.63 -21.96
N ASN A 389 38.13 68.82 -23.18
CA ASN A 389 36.98 68.05 -23.69
C ASN A 389 37.32 66.57 -23.90
N GLU A 390 38.55 66.24 -24.30
CA GLU A 390 39.01 64.86 -24.41
C GLU A 390 39.26 64.23 -23.03
N GLN A 391 39.75 64.98 -22.05
CA GLN A 391 39.84 64.56 -20.65
C GLN A 391 38.45 64.27 -20.07
N ASP A 392 37.50 65.19 -20.21
CA ASP A 392 36.11 64.97 -19.77
C ASP A 392 35.48 63.74 -20.46
N ARG A 393 35.83 63.48 -21.73
CA ARG A 393 35.41 62.26 -22.44
C ARG A 393 36.07 61.02 -21.88
N VAL A 394 37.37 61.04 -21.62
CA VAL A 394 38.12 59.90 -21.06
C VAL A 394 37.63 59.59 -19.64
N GLU A 395 37.47 60.60 -18.78
CA GLU A 395 36.91 60.47 -17.43
C GLU A 395 35.48 59.93 -17.48
N LYS A 396 34.61 60.46 -18.34
CA LYS A 396 33.26 59.92 -18.54
C LYS A 396 33.25 58.50 -19.09
N THR A 397 34.26 58.12 -19.87
CA THR A 397 34.40 56.74 -20.38
C THR A 397 34.90 55.82 -19.26
N GLN A 398 35.86 56.26 -18.45
CA GLN A 398 36.31 55.58 -17.22
C GLN A 398 35.17 55.36 -16.24
N ASP A 399 34.38 56.41 -15.94
CA ASP A 399 33.23 56.32 -15.04
C ASP A 399 32.16 55.35 -15.58
N ASN A 400 31.86 55.39 -16.87
CA ASN A 400 30.94 54.44 -17.50
C ASN A 400 31.48 53.00 -17.49
N LEU A 401 32.79 52.82 -17.67
CA LEU A 401 33.42 51.51 -17.65
C LEU A 401 33.44 50.94 -16.22
N ALA A 402 33.80 51.77 -15.25
CA ALA A 402 33.77 51.45 -13.83
C ALA A 402 32.36 51.11 -13.37
N GLN A 403 31.34 51.87 -13.80
CA GLN A 403 29.94 51.55 -13.51
C GLN A 403 29.53 50.22 -14.16
N LYS A 404 29.90 49.95 -15.41
CA LYS A 404 29.65 48.65 -16.04
C LYS A 404 30.37 47.50 -15.36
N ILE A 405 31.59 47.71 -14.88
CA ILE A 405 32.33 46.70 -14.10
C ILE A 405 31.59 46.45 -12.80
N LEU A 406 31.15 47.50 -12.10
CA LEU A 406 30.37 47.35 -10.86
C LEU A 406 29.06 46.61 -11.12
N ASP A 407 28.34 46.94 -12.20
CA ASP A 407 27.08 46.30 -12.56
C ASP A 407 27.30 44.82 -12.95
N GLU A 408 28.27 44.52 -13.82
CA GLU A 408 28.57 43.15 -14.26
C GLU A 408 29.21 42.31 -13.15
N ARG A 409 30.00 42.94 -12.27
CA ARG A 409 30.62 42.29 -11.12
C ARG A 409 29.58 42.04 -10.05
N MET A 410 28.61 42.93 -9.88
CA MET A 410 27.45 42.67 -9.04
C MET A 410 26.65 41.48 -9.58
N VAL A 411 26.41 41.40 -10.90
CA VAL A 411 25.72 40.24 -11.52
C VAL A 411 26.54 38.95 -11.42
N PHE A 412 27.86 39.00 -11.60
CA PHE A 412 28.74 37.83 -11.49
C PHE A 412 28.95 37.40 -10.05
N ASP A 413 29.14 38.33 -9.13
CA ASP A 413 29.22 38.06 -7.70
C ASP A 413 27.87 37.54 -7.21
N GLU A 414 26.73 38.04 -7.72
CA GLU A 414 25.39 37.49 -7.46
C GLU A 414 25.27 36.06 -8.01
N LEU A 415 25.72 35.77 -9.24
CA LEU A 415 25.73 34.41 -9.81
C LEU A 415 26.68 33.44 -9.08
N GLN A 416 27.90 33.88 -8.75
CA GLN A 416 28.87 33.07 -8.00
C GLN A 416 28.42 32.86 -6.56
N TYR A 417 27.88 33.90 -5.93
CA TYR A 417 27.26 33.82 -4.62
C TYR A 417 26.05 32.89 -4.65
N ASP A 418 25.19 32.97 -5.65
CA ASP A 418 24.05 32.07 -5.82
C ASP A 418 24.53 30.63 -6.00
N MET A 419 25.55 30.36 -6.83
CA MET A 419 26.12 29.02 -6.98
C MET A 419 26.77 28.48 -5.70
N LEU A 420 27.52 29.30 -4.96
CA LEU A 420 28.16 28.92 -3.70
C LEU A 420 27.14 28.75 -2.57
N LYS A 421 26.16 29.63 -2.51
CA LYS A 421 25.07 29.63 -1.53
C LYS A 421 24.09 28.50 -1.81
N LEU A 422 23.79 28.15 -3.07
CA LEU A 422 23.07 26.92 -3.44
C LEU A 422 23.83 25.68 -2.93
N ARG A 423 25.16 25.63 -3.09
CA ARG A 423 26.01 24.57 -2.54
C ARG A 423 25.98 24.48 -1.01
N GLU A 424 26.00 25.61 -0.31
CA GLU A 424 25.95 25.67 1.16
C GLU A 424 24.53 25.50 1.74
N GLU A 425 23.48 25.94 1.04
CA GLU A 425 22.08 25.85 1.47
C GLU A 425 21.54 24.41 1.42
N ILE A 426 22.03 23.59 0.48
CA ILE A 426 21.81 22.13 0.44
C ILE A 426 22.39 21.43 1.68
N TYR A 427 23.44 22.01 2.28
CA TYR A 427 24.10 21.46 3.47
C TYR A 427 23.45 21.92 4.79
N VAL A 428 22.71 23.05 4.83
CA VAL A 428 22.33 23.68 6.11
C VAL A 428 20.82 23.77 6.40
N LYS A 429 19.87 23.91 5.46
CA LYS A 429 18.45 24.11 5.87
C LYS A 429 17.38 23.47 4.98
N GLN A 430 16.79 22.42 5.53
CA GLN A 430 15.36 22.13 5.47
C GLN A 430 14.52 23.42 5.67
N ASN A 431 13.43 23.55 4.89
CA ASN A 431 12.29 24.47 5.01
C ASN A 431 12.43 25.94 4.54
N ARG A 432 12.04 26.21 3.27
CA ARG A 432 10.77 26.86 2.84
C ARG A 432 10.87 27.55 1.47
N ARG A 433 10.16 26.96 0.49
CA ARG A 433 9.16 27.50 -0.49
C ARG A 433 9.57 28.70 -1.37
N HIS A 434 9.32 28.74 -2.69
CA HIS A 434 8.42 28.00 -3.58
C HIS A 434 8.71 28.32 -5.07
N TRP A 435 8.18 27.42 -5.93
CA TRP A 435 7.66 27.62 -7.31
C TRP A 435 8.69 27.61 -8.46
N ARG A 436 8.44 27.06 -9.66
CA ARG A 436 7.36 26.24 -10.29
C ARG A 436 8.03 25.58 -11.53
N ALA A 437 7.71 24.33 -11.87
CA ALA A 437 6.97 23.93 -13.09
C ALA A 437 7.84 23.02 -13.98
N TYR A 438 7.56 21.71 -14.08
CA TYR A 438 6.56 21.05 -14.94
C TYR A 438 7.20 19.76 -15.51
N SER A 439 6.58 18.59 -15.29
CA SER A 439 6.06 17.72 -16.37
C SER A 439 5.99 16.21 -16.00
N GLU A 440 4.91 15.57 -16.48
CA GLU A 440 4.69 14.11 -16.68
C GLU A 440 4.56 13.20 -15.43
N TYR A 441 3.44 12.92 -14.75
CA TYR A 441 2.00 12.64 -15.05
C TYR A 441 1.59 11.24 -15.59
N GLY A 442 2.50 10.28 -15.81
CA GLY A 442 2.14 9.10 -16.62
C GLY A 442 1.76 7.76 -15.96
N LYS A 443 2.41 7.29 -14.88
CA LYS A 443 2.47 5.82 -14.60
C LYS A 443 1.74 5.30 -13.37
N ALA A 444 1.62 6.08 -12.29
CA ALA A 444 0.99 5.59 -11.03
C ALA A 444 -0.53 5.32 -11.17
N ARG A 445 -1.23 6.08 -12.01
CA ARG A 445 -2.68 5.92 -12.26
C ARG A 445 -3.03 4.62 -13.00
N ALA A 446 -2.10 4.12 -13.83
CA ALA A 446 -2.29 2.89 -14.58
C ALA A 446 -2.19 1.63 -13.70
N TYR A 447 -1.43 1.69 -12.60
CA TYR A 447 -1.37 0.60 -11.63
C TYR A 447 -2.59 0.58 -10.71
N PHE A 448 -3.01 1.75 -10.20
CA PHE A 448 -4.22 1.86 -9.35
C PHE A 448 -5.51 1.40 -10.07
N LEU A 449 -5.61 1.55 -11.40
CA LEU A 449 -6.76 1.08 -12.18
C LEU A 449 -6.68 -0.38 -12.63
N LYS A 450 -5.51 -1.03 -12.58
CA LYS A 450 -5.34 -2.45 -12.96
C LYS A 450 -5.45 -3.43 -11.79
N THR A 451 -5.29 -2.97 -10.55
CA THR A 451 -5.22 -3.83 -9.36
C THR A 451 -6.41 -3.71 -8.42
N ILE A 452 -7.44 -2.94 -8.77
CA ILE A 452 -8.74 -3.12 -8.13
C ILE A 452 -9.36 -4.37 -8.77
N PRO A 453 -9.50 -5.50 -8.05
CA PRO A 453 -10.19 -6.66 -8.57
C PRO A 453 -11.63 -6.32 -9.04
#